data_AF-A0A640SN35-F1
#
_entry.id   AF-A0A640SN35-F1
#
_cell.length_a   1.000
_cell.length_b   1.000
_cell.length_c   1.000
_cell.angle_alpha   90.00
_cell.angle_beta   90.00
_cell.angle_gamma   90.00
#
_symmetry.space_group_name_H-M   'P 1'
#
loop_
_entity.id
_entity.type
_entity.pdbx_description
1 polymer ?
#
loop_
_entity_poly.entity_id
_entity_poly.type
_entity_poly.pdbx_seq_one_letter_code
_entity_poly.pdbx_strand_id
1 'polypeptide(L)'
;MSQMRGPAPAGSPGPVRRRGVPPAVRAWAEALGAAVAGIVTMIVVAALGLWAAGAADLPGGAFPSVVAATVLVAAGGTVGLSGDIGGLAQAGATLDVVPLSVTLAGALVTATLFLLPLRHRAVAATSELVARIARTAVCWLVLLLLLTFAARHSFRVSVGNDLADQLGAELGATPTVGFRADVPATLGAGLLWILALLVLAFLVSRRAPLSPRLLRFQDSVRPPAFAMLLTLLCYVVIGLVIGIVELLTKDHPAETFAALFLGLPNLAWMALGIGTGGAWVGHVDKAIGLPLPHLLDQILRTHGKRTLDLGSLTEHDGRAWLLVAVAAVVLLVAAFTAAVRSPARRPAWRHAVEMAVALALTLLAVGLLTRISARYGLSLMGLGDLGGQITLEPQLLRLVGVGLAWGLVTGFLGSLPARRVRHPGEVQEP
;
A
#
# COMPACT_ATOMS: atom_id res chain seq x y z
N MET A 1 -90.67 -6.70 -8.47
CA MET A 1 -89.46 -7.54 -8.52
C MET A 1 -88.30 -6.71 -7.97
N SER A 2 -87.89 -6.99 -6.73
CA SER A 2 -86.72 -6.38 -6.07
C SER A 2 -85.43 -6.88 -6.71
N GLN A 3 -84.50 -5.98 -7.01
CA GLN A 3 -83.08 -6.33 -7.14
C GLN A 3 -82.25 -5.42 -6.24
N MET A 4 -81.72 -6.01 -5.17
CA MET A 4 -80.74 -5.42 -4.26
C MET A 4 -79.40 -5.26 -4.98
N ARG A 5 -78.86 -4.03 -5.04
CA ARG A 5 -77.44 -3.81 -5.37
C ARG A 5 -76.59 -4.15 -4.15
N GLY A 6 -75.78 -5.20 -4.27
CA GLY A 6 -74.77 -5.56 -3.26
C GLY A 6 -73.64 -4.52 -3.15
N PRO A 7 -72.92 -4.46 -2.02
CA PRO A 7 -71.83 -3.51 -1.83
C PRO A 7 -70.63 -3.87 -2.71
N ALA A 8 -69.97 -2.84 -3.26
CA ALA A 8 -68.78 -3.00 -4.10
C ALA A 8 -67.63 -3.69 -3.33
N PRO A 9 -66.85 -4.57 -3.99
CA PRO A 9 -65.72 -5.22 -3.33
C PRO A 9 -64.66 -4.18 -2.98
N ALA A 10 -64.18 -4.21 -1.74
CA ALA A 10 -63.06 -3.42 -1.28
C ALA A 10 -61.85 -3.70 -2.19
N GLY A 11 -61.38 -2.67 -2.89
CA GLY A 11 -60.20 -2.75 -3.74
C GLY A 11 -59.01 -3.27 -2.94
N SER A 12 -58.32 -4.28 -3.48
CA SER A 12 -57.15 -4.90 -2.88
C SER A 12 -56.16 -3.82 -2.42
N PRO A 13 -55.60 -3.91 -1.19
CA PRO A 13 -54.59 -2.97 -0.74
C PRO A 13 -53.42 -3.03 -1.73
N GLY A 14 -53.18 -1.92 -2.45
CA GLY A 14 -52.05 -1.80 -3.37
C GLY A 14 -50.74 -2.12 -2.64
N PRO A 15 -49.72 -2.62 -3.36
CA PRO A 15 -48.48 -3.07 -2.74
C PRO A 15 -47.89 -1.95 -1.89
N VAL A 16 -47.73 -2.22 -0.59
CA VAL A 16 -47.07 -1.34 0.36
C VAL A 16 -45.67 -1.04 -0.18
N ARG A 17 -45.47 0.14 -0.77
CA ARG A 17 -44.14 0.63 -1.10
C ARG A 17 -43.40 0.78 0.22
N ARG A 18 -42.58 -0.22 0.57
CA ARG A 18 -41.59 -0.07 1.65
C ARG A 18 -40.86 1.24 1.39
N ARG A 19 -40.91 2.20 2.32
CA ARG A 19 -40.15 3.45 2.25
C ARG A 19 -38.68 3.08 2.15
N GLY A 20 -38.16 2.99 0.93
CA GLY A 20 -36.75 2.75 0.68
C GLY A 20 -35.96 3.97 1.14
N VAL A 21 -34.79 3.74 1.72
CA VAL A 21 -33.82 4.79 2.04
C VAL A 21 -33.59 5.67 0.81
N PRO A 22 -33.60 7.02 0.92
CA PRO A 22 -33.37 7.90 -0.21
C PRO A 22 -32.06 7.56 -0.94
N PRO A 23 -32.02 7.67 -2.29
CA PRO A 23 -30.84 7.29 -3.07
C PRO A 23 -29.57 8.05 -2.67
N ALA A 24 -29.72 9.32 -2.26
CA ALA A 24 -28.60 10.12 -1.76
C ALA A 24 -28.01 9.59 -0.44
N VAL A 25 -28.88 9.20 0.51
CA VAL A 25 -28.45 8.63 1.80
C VAL A 25 -27.73 7.30 1.58
N ARG A 26 -28.25 6.46 0.68
CA ARG A 26 -27.58 5.21 0.29
C ARG A 26 -26.20 5.47 -0.30
N ALA A 27 -26.06 6.46 -1.18
CA ALA A 27 -24.78 6.78 -1.81
C ALA A 27 -23.72 7.25 -0.80
N TRP A 28 -24.13 8.03 0.22
CA TRP A 28 -23.25 8.41 1.32
C TRP A 28 -22.92 7.22 2.24
N ALA A 29 -23.89 6.36 2.55
CA ALA A 29 -23.66 5.16 3.34
C ALA A 29 -22.69 4.18 2.66
N GLU A 30 -22.79 4.00 1.34
CA GLU A 30 -21.83 3.19 0.56
C GLU A 30 -20.42 3.79 0.58
N ALA A 31 -20.30 5.11 0.39
CA ALA A 31 -19.02 5.80 0.40
C ALA A 31 -18.35 5.74 1.79
N LEU A 32 -19.13 5.98 2.84
CA LEU A 32 -18.67 5.87 4.22
C LEU A 32 -18.29 4.42 4.56
N GLY A 33 -19.12 3.45 4.16
CA GLY A 33 -18.85 2.03 4.40
C GLY A 33 -17.54 1.56 3.77
N ALA A 34 -17.23 2.01 2.55
CA ALA A 34 -15.96 1.71 1.90
C ALA A 34 -14.76 2.34 2.64
N ALA A 35 -14.87 3.61 3.05
CA ALA A 35 -13.81 4.31 3.76
C ALA A 35 -13.56 3.73 5.18
N VAL A 36 -14.64 3.48 5.94
CA VAL A 36 -14.57 2.89 7.29
C VAL A 36 -13.96 1.50 7.23
N ALA A 37 -14.43 0.63 6.34
CA ALA A 37 -13.89 -0.72 6.22
C ALA A 37 -12.41 -0.73 5.84
N GLY A 38 -11.98 0.20 4.97
CA GLY A 38 -10.58 0.42 4.66
C GLY A 38 -9.75 0.76 5.89
N ILE A 39 -10.14 1.79 6.63
CA ILE A 39 -9.42 2.26 7.83
C ILE A 39 -9.41 1.21 8.94
N VAL A 40 -10.54 0.54 9.19
CA VAL A 40 -10.62 -0.55 10.17
C VAL A 40 -9.67 -1.69 9.80
N THR A 41 -9.60 -2.05 8.51
CA THR A 41 -8.65 -3.06 8.04
C THR A 41 -7.20 -2.62 8.30
N MET A 42 -6.87 -1.36 8.01
CA MET A 42 -5.55 -0.81 8.28
C MET A 42 -5.21 -0.84 9.77
N ILE A 43 -6.15 -0.46 10.64
CA ILE A 43 -5.98 -0.49 12.10
C ILE A 43 -5.71 -1.91 12.57
N VAL A 44 -6.47 -2.90 12.12
CA VAL A 44 -6.29 -4.31 12.52
C VAL A 44 -4.92 -4.83 12.08
N VAL A 45 -4.54 -4.60 10.81
CA VAL A 45 -3.25 -5.07 10.28
C VAL A 45 -2.08 -4.38 10.98
N ALA A 46 -2.17 -3.06 11.20
CA ALA A 46 -1.15 -2.30 11.91
C ALA A 46 -1.04 -2.74 13.38
N ALA A 47 -2.16 -2.93 14.07
CA ALA A 47 -2.17 -3.38 15.46
C ALA A 47 -1.54 -4.76 15.62
N LEU A 48 -1.88 -5.72 14.75
CA LEU A 48 -1.28 -7.06 14.79
C LEU A 48 0.23 -7.02 14.54
N GLY A 49 0.67 -6.23 13.56
CA GLY A 49 2.10 -6.07 13.26
C GLY A 49 2.89 -5.38 14.36
N LEU A 50 2.36 -4.28 14.91
CA LEU A 50 2.98 -3.54 16.00
C LEU A 50 2.98 -4.32 17.31
N TRP A 51 1.91 -5.07 17.59
CA TRP A 51 1.84 -5.93 18.76
C TRP A 51 2.95 -7.00 18.72
N ALA A 52 3.13 -7.66 17.58
CA ALA A 52 4.22 -8.62 17.40
C ALA A 52 5.61 -7.96 17.40
N ALA A 53 5.71 -6.69 17.03
CA ALA A 53 6.94 -5.91 17.14
C ALA A 53 7.25 -5.46 18.58
N GLY A 54 6.45 -5.84 19.58
CA GLY A 54 6.65 -5.47 20.99
C GLY A 54 6.17 -4.06 21.35
N ALA A 55 5.42 -3.38 20.47
CA ALA A 55 4.92 -2.03 20.75
C ALA A 55 3.84 -1.99 21.85
N ALA A 56 3.36 -3.15 22.31
CA ALA A 56 2.37 -3.24 23.38
C ALA A 56 2.95 -2.80 24.75
N ASP A 57 4.26 -2.95 24.95
CA ASP A 57 4.95 -2.64 26.19
C ASP A 57 5.37 -1.16 26.29
N LEU A 58 4.89 -0.31 25.38
CA LEU A 58 5.22 1.11 25.38
C LEU A 58 4.58 1.83 26.59
N PRO A 59 5.35 2.66 27.31
CA PRO A 59 4.89 3.34 28.51
C PRO A 59 3.73 4.30 28.23
N GLY A 60 2.85 4.48 29.23
CA GLY A 60 1.76 5.45 29.17
C GLY A 60 0.58 5.08 28.27
N GLY A 61 0.45 3.81 27.87
CA GLY A 61 -0.66 3.33 27.04
C GLY A 61 -0.53 3.77 25.57
N ALA A 62 0.69 3.78 25.03
CA ALA A 62 0.97 4.40 23.73
C ALA A 62 0.47 3.68 22.50
N PHE A 63 0.13 2.41 22.68
CA PHE A 63 -0.16 1.51 21.61
C PHE A 63 -1.24 2.02 20.63
N PRO A 64 -2.41 2.54 21.06
CA PRO A 64 -3.43 3.03 20.12
C PRO A 64 -2.95 4.22 19.30
N SER A 65 -2.15 5.10 19.88
CA SER A 65 -1.61 6.30 19.24
C SER A 65 -0.55 5.94 18.19
N VAL A 66 0.30 4.95 18.49
CA VAL A 66 1.26 4.40 17.52
C VAL A 66 0.55 3.70 16.38
N VAL A 67 -0.50 2.91 16.65
CA VAL A 67 -1.34 2.30 15.61
C VAL A 67 -1.97 3.37 14.72
N ALA A 68 -2.53 4.42 15.31
CA ALA A 68 -3.09 5.55 14.56
C ALA A 68 -2.02 6.23 13.68
N ALA A 69 -0.83 6.50 14.22
CA ALA A 69 0.30 7.05 13.48
C ALA A 69 0.73 6.15 12.31
N THR A 70 0.85 4.83 12.53
CA THR A 70 1.18 3.86 11.48
C THR A 70 0.14 3.86 10.36
N VAL A 71 -1.16 3.95 10.70
CA VAL A 71 -2.22 4.04 9.70
C VAL A 71 -2.17 5.37 8.92
N LEU A 72 -1.82 6.48 9.58
CA LEU A 72 -1.61 7.77 8.90
C LEU A 72 -0.44 7.69 7.90
N VAL A 73 0.69 7.10 8.31
CA VAL A 73 1.85 6.87 7.42
C VAL A 73 1.48 5.93 6.26
N ALA A 74 0.76 4.84 6.55
CA ALA A 74 0.27 3.91 5.55
C ALA A 74 -0.67 4.57 4.51
N ALA A 75 -1.41 5.60 4.91
CA ALA A 75 -2.28 6.39 4.06
C ALA A 75 -1.54 7.53 3.31
N GLY A 76 -0.19 7.55 3.36
CA GLY A 76 0.65 8.55 2.70
C GLY A 76 0.97 9.79 3.54
N GLY A 77 0.47 9.87 4.77
CA GLY A 77 0.82 10.95 5.70
C GLY A 77 2.27 10.88 6.17
N THR A 78 2.79 11.99 6.67
CA THR A 78 4.09 12.04 7.33
C THR A 78 3.88 12.26 8.82
N VAL A 79 4.51 11.44 9.65
CA VAL A 79 4.48 11.59 11.10
C VAL A 79 5.92 11.79 11.58
N GLY A 80 6.22 13.00 12.05
CA GLY A 80 7.48 13.28 12.74
C GLY A 80 7.34 12.96 14.23
N LEU A 81 8.33 12.27 14.79
CA LEU A 81 8.53 12.23 16.25
C LEU A 81 9.41 13.43 16.60
N SER A 82 8.79 14.46 17.18
CA SER A 82 9.50 15.58 17.79
C SER A 82 9.40 15.45 19.31
N GLY A 83 10.54 15.28 19.97
CA GLY A 83 10.67 15.40 21.42
C GLY A 83 11.43 16.66 21.77
N ASP A 84 10.86 17.48 22.65
CA ASP A 84 11.58 18.60 23.26
C ASP A 84 12.27 18.10 24.53
N ILE A 85 13.61 18.14 24.56
CA ILE A 85 14.41 17.83 25.74
C ILE A 85 14.77 19.18 26.37
N GLY A 86 13.83 19.71 27.16
CA GLY A 86 14.07 20.80 28.10
C GLY A 86 14.82 22.01 27.52
N GLY A 87 14.35 22.58 26.40
CA GLY A 87 14.81 23.88 25.89
C GLY A 87 16.26 23.96 25.38
N LEU A 88 17.04 22.88 25.49
CA LEU A 88 18.47 22.84 25.15
C LEU A 88 18.81 21.83 24.05
N ALA A 89 17.96 20.83 23.80
CA ALA A 89 18.15 19.86 22.73
C ALA A 89 16.82 19.41 22.11
N GLN A 90 16.79 19.29 20.78
CA GLN A 90 15.66 18.76 20.04
C GLN A 90 15.96 17.34 19.57
N ALA A 91 15.16 16.37 20.03
CA ALA A 91 15.23 15.00 19.55
C ALA A 91 14.28 14.84 18.36
N GLY A 92 14.87 14.61 17.18
CA GLY A 92 14.13 14.38 15.94
C GLY A 92 14.30 12.93 15.50
N ALA A 93 13.20 12.21 15.39
CA ALA A 93 13.15 10.91 14.73
C ALA A 93 12.19 11.01 13.53
N THR A 94 12.73 10.85 12.32
CA THR A 94 11.95 10.76 11.10
C THR A 94 12.13 9.36 10.52
N LEU A 95 11.07 8.56 10.62
CA LEU A 95 10.99 7.25 9.99
C LEU A 95 10.08 7.37 8.76
N ASP A 96 10.70 7.45 7.59
CA ASP A 96 10.04 7.45 6.29
C ASP A 96 10.10 6.02 5.73
N VAL A 97 9.24 5.17 6.30
CA VAL A 97 9.02 3.79 5.87
C VAL A 97 7.52 3.58 5.79
N VAL A 98 7.02 3.36 4.58
CA VAL A 98 5.60 3.08 4.37
C VAL A 98 5.34 1.61 4.74
N PRO A 99 4.46 1.32 5.72
CA PRO A 99 4.10 -0.05 6.06
C PRO A 99 3.15 -0.61 4.98
N LEU A 100 3.71 -1.15 3.89
CA LEU A 100 2.93 -1.46 2.70
C LEU A 100 1.93 -2.60 2.93
N SER A 101 2.13 -3.47 3.91
CA SER A 101 1.12 -4.46 4.31
C SER A 101 -0.18 -3.78 4.74
N VAL A 102 -0.07 -2.74 5.56
CA VAL A 102 -1.20 -1.93 6.05
C VAL A 102 -1.85 -1.19 4.87
N THR A 103 -1.03 -0.51 4.06
CA THR A 103 -1.50 0.22 2.87
C THR A 103 -2.23 -0.69 1.88
N LEU A 104 -1.66 -1.86 1.56
CA LEU A 104 -2.21 -2.81 0.59
C LEU A 104 -3.54 -3.40 1.08
N ALA A 105 -3.62 -3.81 2.35
CA ALA A 105 -4.84 -4.37 2.92
C ALA A 105 -5.98 -3.34 2.91
N GLY A 106 -5.70 -2.11 3.36
CA GLY A 106 -6.66 -1.00 3.31
C GLY A 106 -7.09 -0.67 1.89
N ALA A 107 -6.15 -0.63 0.95
CA ALA A 107 -6.41 -0.38 -0.46
C ALA A 107 -7.34 -1.41 -1.10
N LEU A 108 -7.07 -2.71 -0.88
CA LEU A 108 -7.87 -3.80 -1.44
C LEU A 108 -9.31 -3.78 -0.92
N VAL A 109 -9.50 -3.59 0.39
CA VAL A 109 -10.84 -3.53 1.00
C VAL A 109 -11.61 -2.29 0.51
N THR A 110 -10.97 -1.13 0.54
CA THR A 110 -11.58 0.13 0.09
C THR A 110 -11.97 0.06 -1.39
N ALA A 111 -11.06 -0.40 -2.25
CA ALA A 111 -11.32 -0.52 -3.69
C ALA A 111 -12.44 -1.53 -3.98
N THR A 112 -12.45 -2.68 -3.29
CA THR A 112 -13.47 -3.72 -3.47
C THR A 112 -14.86 -3.20 -3.10
N LEU A 113 -15.00 -2.56 -1.94
CA LEU A 113 -16.27 -2.00 -1.48
C LEU A 113 -16.70 -0.77 -2.28
N PHE A 114 -15.75 0.04 -2.75
CA PHE A 114 -16.03 1.15 -3.65
C PHE A 114 -16.62 0.67 -4.98
N LEU A 115 -16.10 -0.44 -5.53
CA LEU A 115 -16.54 -1.01 -6.81
C LEU A 115 -17.77 -1.93 -6.69
N LEU A 116 -18.05 -2.47 -5.50
CA LEU A 116 -19.13 -3.46 -5.28
C LEU A 116 -20.51 -3.00 -5.80
N PRO A 117 -20.96 -1.75 -5.57
CA PRO A 117 -22.26 -1.27 -6.06
C PRO A 117 -22.28 -1.01 -7.56
N LEU A 118 -21.11 -0.88 -8.21
CA LEU A 118 -20.98 -0.64 -9.64
C LEU A 118 -21.00 -1.94 -10.46
N ARG A 119 -20.82 -3.10 -9.83
CA ARG A 119 -20.60 -4.40 -10.51
C ARG A 119 -21.74 -4.86 -11.43
N HIS A 120 -22.94 -4.32 -11.27
CA HIS A 120 -24.14 -4.67 -12.04
C HIS A 120 -24.59 -3.56 -13.01
N ARG A 121 -23.82 -2.48 -13.15
CA ARG A 121 -24.16 -1.36 -14.03
C ARG A 121 -23.32 -1.40 -15.30
N ALA A 122 -23.99 -1.37 -16.46
CA ALA A 122 -23.32 -1.38 -17.76
C ALA A 122 -22.76 0.00 -18.14
N VAL A 123 -23.44 1.08 -17.76
CA VAL A 123 -23.05 2.47 -18.08
C VAL A 123 -23.36 3.38 -16.88
N ALA A 124 -22.46 4.32 -16.59
CA ALA A 124 -22.62 5.35 -15.57
C ALA A 124 -22.20 6.70 -16.16
N ALA A 125 -22.94 7.75 -15.83
CA ALA A 125 -22.57 9.11 -16.25
C ALA A 125 -21.27 9.55 -15.55
N THR A 126 -20.43 10.33 -16.23
CA THR A 126 -19.18 10.85 -15.66
C THR A 126 -19.42 11.63 -14.37
N SER A 127 -20.50 12.43 -14.31
CA SER A 127 -20.87 13.20 -13.12
C SER A 127 -21.22 12.30 -11.92
N GLU A 128 -21.85 11.15 -12.15
CA GLU A 128 -22.17 10.17 -11.10
C GLU A 128 -20.89 9.54 -10.53
N LEU A 129 -19.94 9.18 -11.40
CA LEU A 129 -18.64 8.63 -11.00
C LEU A 129 -17.83 9.64 -10.20
N VAL A 130 -17.74 10.89 -10.69
CA VAL A 130 -17.05 11.98 -9.99
C VAL A 130 -17.69 12.24 -8.63
N ALA A 131 -19.03 12.27 -8.54
CA ALA A 131 -19.72 12.45 -7.27
C ALA A 131 -19.45 11.28 -6.30
N ARG A 132 -19.33 10.04 -6.80
CA ARG A 132 -18.99 8.88 -5.98
C ARG A 132 -17.55 8.95 -5.45
N ILE A 133 -16.60 9.34 -6.31
CA ILE A 133 -15.20 9.59 -5.92
C ILE A 133 -15.16 10.67 -4.85
N ALA A 134 -15.82 11.81 -5.09
CA ALA A 134 -15.85 12.94 -4.16
C ALA A 134 -16.43 12.55 -2.79
N ARG A 135 -17.58 11.85 -2.73
CA ARG A 135 -18.15 11.39 -1.45
C ARG A 135 -17.19 10.46 -0.70
N THR A 136 -16.55 9.54 -1.41
CA THR A 136 -15.61 8.58 -0.80
C THR A 136 -14.37 9.30 -0.27
N ALA A 137 -13.82 10.24 -1.04
CA ALA A 137 -12.69 11.08 -0.63
C ALA A 137 -13.05 11.95 0.59
N VAL A 138 -14.24 12.56 0.63
CA VAL A 138 -14.70 13.35 1.79
C VAL A 138 -14.82 12.46 3.03
N CYS A 139 -15.45 11.28 2.93
CA CYS A 139 -15.56 10.35 4.06
C CYS A 139 -14.18 9.91 4.56
N TRP A 140 -13.27 9.58 3.63
CA TRP A 140 -11.89 9.22 3.94
C TRP A 140 -11.15 10.32 4.69
N LEU A 141 -11.24 11.57 4.21
CA LEU A 141 -10.58 12.72 4.85
C LEU A 141 -11.13 13.03 6.23
N VAL A 142 -12.45 12.91 6.43
CA VAL A 142 -13.05 13.08 7.77
C VAL A 142 -12.52 12.01 8.73
N LEU A 143 -12.44 10.76 8.30
CA LEU A 143 -11.91 9.68 9.14
C LEU A 143 -10.41 9.84 9.40
N LEU A 144 -9.61 10.24 8.40
CA LEU A 144 -8.20 10.57 8.60
C LEU A 144 -8.03 11.73 9.58
N LEU A 145 -8.85 12.78 9.48
CA LEU A 145 -8.84 13.90 10.42
C LEU A 145 -9.11 13.42 11.85
N LEU A 146 -10.13 12.59 12.06
CA LEU A 146 -10.41 11.97 13.37
C LEU A 146 -9.21 11.15 13.86
N LEU A 147 -8.56 10.41 12.96
CA LEU A 147 -7.38 9.60 13.29
C LEU A 147 -6.17 10.48 13.63
N THR A 148 -5.99 11.64 12.99
CA THR A 148 -4.94 12.60 13.39
C THR A 148 -5.15 13.12 14.81
N PHE A 149 -6.40 13.28 15.26
CA PHE A 149 -6.68 13.63 16.65
C PHE A 149 -6.42 12.45 17.60
N ALA A 150 -6.76 11.23 17.20
CA ALA A 150 -6.46 10.03 17.99
C ALA A 150 -4.95 9.73 18.10
N ALA A 151 -4.17 10.06 17.06
CA ALA A 151 -2.71 9.90 17.06
C ALA A 151 -1.99 10.92 17.94
N ARG A 152 -2.63 12.05 18.28
CA ARG A 152 -2.05 13.05 19.19
C ARG A 152 -2.03 12.50 20.60
N HIS A 153 -0.89 11.94 20.99
CA HIS A 153 -0.63 11.58 22.38
C HIS A 153 0.75 12.08 22.78
N SER A 154 0.82 12.78 23.90
CA SER A 154 2.07 13.20 24.50
C SER A 154 2.50 12.15 25.52
N PHE A 155 3.58 11.42 25.22
CA PHE A 155 4.23 10.56 26.20
C PHE A 155 5.31 11.38 26.92
N ARG A 156 5.34 11.26 28.25
CA ARG A 156 6.55 11.59 29.01
C ARG A 156 7.47 10.38 28.88
N VAL A 157 8.62 10.55 28.24
CA VAL A 157 9.64 9.50 28.16
C VAL A 157 10.58 9.72 29.33
N SER A 158 10.60 8.79 30.29
CA SER A 158 11.60 8.76 31.37
C SER A 158 12.95 8.41 30.75
N VAL A 159 13.96 9.24 31.00
CA VAL A 159 15.29 9.10 30.38
C VAL A 159 16.15 8.16 31.25
N GLY A 160 15.62 7.00 31.63
CA GLY A 160 16.38 5.87 32.19
C GLY A 160 17.39 6.17 33.31
N ASN A 161 17.27 7.30 34.02
CA ASN A 161 18.23 7.78 35.00
C ASN A 161 17.46 8.57 36.05
N ASP A 162 17.23 7.98 37.22
CA ASP A 162 16.40 8.53 38.31
C ASP A 162 16.78 9.97 38.69
N LEU A 163 18.06 10.32 38.54
CA LEU A 163 18.56 11.67 38.79
C LEU A 163 18.11 12.70 37.74
N ALA A 164 18.05 12.33 36.46
CA ALA A 164 17.60 13.21 35.39
C ALA A 164 16.09 13.44 35.45
N ASP A 165 15.32 12.43 35.85
CA ASP A 165 13.87 12.52 36.01
C ASP A 165 13.47 13.34 37.26
N GLN A 166 14.23 13.26 38.37
CA GLN A 166 14.04 14.11 39.55
C GLN A 166 14.41 15.58 39.28
N LEU A 167 15.53 15.84 38.61
CA LEU A 167 15.93 17.19 38.21
C LEU A 167 14.92 17.81 37.22
N GLY A 168 14.40 17.04 36.27
CA GLY A 168 13.38 17.50 35.33
C GLY A 168 12.03 17.84 35.99
N ALA A 169 11.67 17.14 37.07
CA ALA A 169 10.45 17.39 37.83
C ALA A 169 10.51 18.68 38.68
N GLU A 170 11.67 19.01 39.25
CA GLU A 170 11.87 20.24 40.03
C GLU A 170 12.05 21.49 39.14
N LEU A 171 12.60 21.34 37.92
CA LEU A 171 12.83 22.44 36.96
C LEU A 171 11.64 22.69 36.01
N GLY A 172 10.56 21.90 36.08
CA GLY A 172 9.43 21.98 35.15
C GLY A 172 9.78 21.57 33.71
N ALA A 173 10.92 20.91 33.51
CA ALA A 173 11.49 20.54 32.22
C ALA A 173 11.38 19.02 31.96
N THR A 174 10.20 18.44 32.19
CA THR A 174 9.96 17.03 31.86
C THR A 174 9.91 16.84 30.34
N PRO A 175 10.74 15.99 29.74
CA PRO A 175 10.76 15.77 28.29
C PRO A 175 9.42 15.21 27.82
N THR A 176 8.77 15.93 26.90
CA THR A 176 7.51 15.52 26.30
C THR A 176 7.76 15.17 24.84
N VAL A 177 7.53 13.91 24.48
CA VAL A 177 7.54 13.45 23.09
C VAL A 177 6.09 13.51 22.60
N GLY A 178 5.82 14.45 21.71
CA GLY A 178 4.49 14.65 21.12
C GLY A 178 4.49 14.22 19.66
N PHE A 179 3.59 13.32 19.29
CA PHE A 179 3.30 13.03 17.89
C PHE A 179 2.56 14.23 17.28
N ARG A 180 3.28 15.09 16.56
CA ARG A 180 2.67 16.23 15.86
C ARG A 180 2.57 15.90 14.37
N ALA A 181 1.47 15.28 13.98
CA ALA A 181 1.13 15.17 12.56
C ALA A 181 0.82 16.56 12.01
N ASP A 182 1.49 16.96 10.93
CA ASP A 182 1.13 18.14 10.17
C ASP A 182 -0.21 17.86 9.47
N VAL A 183 -1.29 18.36 10.05
CA VAL A 183 -2.68 18.06 9.64
C VAL A 183 -2.92 18.40 8.15
N PRO A 184 -2.59 19.60 7.65
CA PRO A 184 -2.79 19.91 6.23
C PRO A 184 -1.95 19.03 5.30
N ALA A 185 -0.68 18.75 5.64
CA ALA A 185 0.16 17.87 4.83
C ALA A 185 -0.38 16.42 4.81
N THR A 186 -0.81 15.91 5.97
CA THR A 186 -1.38 14.57 6.12
C THR A 186 -2.69 14.42 5.35
N LEU A 187 -3.58 15.41 5.42
CA LEU A 187 -4.82 15.41 4.65
C LEU A 187 -4.57 15.55 3.15
N GLY A 188 -3.60 16.38 2.74
CA GLY A 188 -3.21 16.53 1.34
C GLY A 188 -2.67 15.22 0.76
N ALA A 189 -1.74 14.57 1.46
CA ALA A 189 -1.18 13.29 1.05
C ALA A 189 -2.23 12.17 1.09
N GLY A 190 -3.08 12.14 2.14
CA GLY A 190 -4.20 11.21 2.24
C GLY A 190 -5.24 11.38 1.12
N LEU A 191 -5.49 12.61 0.67
CA LEU A 191 -6.33 12.90 -0.50
C LEU A 191 -5.69 12.35 -1.79
N LEU A 192 -4.40 12.63 -2.00
CA LEU A 192 -3.67 12.11 -3.16
C LEU A 192 -3.68 10.58 -3.16
N TRP A 193 -3.47 9.96 -2.01
CA TRP A 193 -3.50 8.52 -1.83
C TRP A 193 -4.85 7.91 -2.22
N ILE A 194 -5.97 8.43 -1.67
CA ILE A 194 -7.29 7.88 -1.98
C ILE A 194 -7.67 8.13 -3.45
N LEU A 195 -7.31 9.28 -4.03
CA LEU A 195 -7.55 9.55 -5.44
C LEU A 195 -6.74 8.61 -6.34
N ALA A 196 -5.45 8.40 -6.04
CA ALA A 196 -4.61 7.46 -6.76
C ALA A 196 -5.15 6.03 -6.67
N LEU A 197 -5.59 5.60 -5.47
CA LEU A 197 -6.23 4.30 -5.27
C LEU A 197 -7.50 4.14 -6.10
N LEU A 198 -8.40 5.14 -6.09
CA LEU A 198 -9.65 5.06 -6.84
C LEU A 198 -9.40 5.06 -8.36
N VAL A 199 -8.44 5.85 -8.85
CA VAL A 199 -8.01 5.82 -10.25
C VAL A 199 -7.45 4.44 -10.61
N LEU A 200 -6.58 3.88 -9.78
CA LEU A 200 -6.02 2.53 -9.97
C LEU A 200 -7.12 1.46 -9.97
N ALA A 201 -8.12 1.57 -9.08
CA ALA A 201 -9.26 0.67 -9.03
C ALA A 201 -10.06 0.69 -10.34
N PHE A 202 -10.29 1.88 -10.93
CA PHE A 202 -10.91 2.00 -12.25
C PHE A 202 -10.02 1.47 -13.38
N LEU A 203 -8.71 1.64 -13.27
CA LEU A 203 -7.76 1.18 -14.28
C LEU A 203 -7.76 -0.36 -14.38
N VAL A 204 -7.82 -1.03 -13.23
CA VAL A 204 -7.71 -2.49 -13.13
C VAL A 204 -9.07 -3.21 -13.23
N SER A 205 -10.17 -2.60 -12.80
CA SER A 205 -11.47 -3.29 -12.67
C SER A 205 -12.23 -3.43 -13.99
N ARG A 206 -12.29 -4.65 -14.54
CA ARG A 206 -13.03 -4.97 -15.79
C ARG A 206 -14.51 -4.57 -15.81
N ARG A 207 -15.15 -4.49 -14.64
CA ARG A 207 -16.61 -4.30 -14.49
C ARG A 207 -17.00 -2.86 -14.17
N ALA A 208 -16.04 -1.93 -14.08
CA ALA A 208 -16.38 -0.54 -13.79
C ALA A 208 -17.02 0.13 -15.02
N PRO A 209 -18.24 0.69 -14.90
CA PRO A 209 -18.91 1.38 -15.99
C PRO A 209 -18.16 2.67 -16.32
N LEU A 210 -17.88 2.90 -17.60
CA LEU A 210 -17.12 4.05 -18.08
C LEU A 210 -17.75 4.63 -19.34
N SER A 211 -17.47 5.91 -19.59
CA SER A 211 -17.98 6.56 -20.79
C SER A 211 -17.30 6.01 -22.05
N PRO A 212 -17.99 6.00 -23.21
CA PRO A 212 -17.48 5.42 -24.46
C PRO A 212 -16.14 5.98 -24.94
N ARG A 213 -15.84 7.25 -24.61
CA ARG A 213 -14.58 7.91 -24.98
C ARG A 213 -13.40 7.38 -24.17
N LEU A 214 -13.59 7.06 -22.89
CA LEU A 214 -12.55 6.49 -22.03
C LEU A 214 -12.34 4.99 -22.29
N LEU A 215 -13.35 4.27 -22.79
CA LEU A 215 -13.23 2.83 -23.09
C LEU A 215 -12.09 2.53 -24.08
N ARG A 216 -11.91 3.34 -25.14
CA ARG A 216 -10.85 3.12 -26.15
C ARG A 216 -9.44 3.11 -25.58
N PHE A 217 -9.15 4.01 -24.64
CA PHE A 217 -7.85 4.06 -23.97
C PHE A 217 -7.71 2.93 -22.95
N GLN A 218 -8.80 2.58 -22.27
CA GLN A 218 -8.78 1.53 -21.27
C GLN A 218 -8.62 0.12 -21.84
N ASP A 219 -9.06 -0.16 -23.06
CA ASP A 219 -8.82 -1.46 -23.71
C ASP A 219 -7.31 -1.72 -23.95
N SER A 220 -6.48 -0.68 -23.97
CA SER A 220 -5.01 -0.82 -24.00
C SER A 220 -4.38 -0.87 -22.62
N VAL A 221 -4.87 -0.07 -21.66
CA VAL A 221 -4.20 0.05 -20.35
C VAL A 221 -4.67 -0.99 -19.34
N ARG A 222 -5.93 -1.44 -19.40
CA ARG A 222 -6.51 -2.33 -18.39
C ARG A 222 -5.91 -3.74 -18.37
N PRO A 223 -5.72 -4.45 -19.49
CA PRO A 223 -5.10 -5.77 -19.46
C PRO A 223 -3.69 -5.78 -18.82
N PRO A 224 -2.75 -4.91 -19.22
CA PRO A 224 -1.43 -4.89 -18.59
C PRO A 224 -1.47 -4.34 -17.16
N ALA A 225 -2.30 -3.34 -16.83
CA ALA A 225 -2.44 -2.85 -15.45
C ALA A 225 -2.96 -3.93 -14.50
N PHE A 226 -3.95 -4.72 -14.92
CA PHE A 226 -4.43 -5.87 -14.14
C PHE A 226 -3.34 -6.93 -13.97
N ALA A 227 -2.58 -7.22 -15.03
CA ALA A 227 -1.49 -8.18 -14.95
C ALA A 227 -0.40 -7.73 -13.98
N MET A 228 -0.06 -6.43 -13.94
CA MET A 228 0.89 -5.87 -12.96
C MET A 228 0.37 -5.95 -11.53
N LEU A 229 -0.91 -5.65 -11.29
CA LEU A 229 -1.50 -5.86 -9.96
C LEU A 229 -1.40 -7.33 -9.54
N LEU A 230 -1.72 -8.26 -10.45
CA LEU A 230 -1.63 -9.69 -10.16
C LEU A 230 -0.18 -10.13 -9.88
N THR A 231 0.80 -9.60 -10.60
CA THR A 231 2.23 -9.82 -10.34
C THR A 231 2.60 -9.39 -8.92
N LEU A 232 2.23 -8.16 -8.53
CA LEU A 232 2.52 -7.64 -7.18
C LEU A 232 1.85 -8.48 -6.09
N LEU A 233 0.60 -8.90 -6.28
CA LEU A 233 -0.12 -9.77 -5.35
C LEU A 233 0.48 -11.19 -5.30
N CYS A 234 0.92 -11.73 -6.43
CA CYS A 234 1.58 -13.03 -6.50
C CYS A 234 2.89 -13.02 -5.71
N TYR A 235 3.68 -11.96 -5.83
CA TYR A 235 4.89 -11.78 -5.01
C TYR A 235 4.58 -11.68 -3.52
N VAL A 236 3.49 -10.99 -3.13
CA VAL A 236 3.05 -10.95 -1.74
C VAL A 236 2.63 -12.34 -1.25
N VAL A 237 1.94 -13.14 -2.06
CA VAL A 237 1.58 -14.52 -1.70
C VAL A 237 2.82 -15.40 -1.57
N ILE A 238 3.79 -15.29 -2.48
CA ILE A 238 5.06 -16.02 -2.39
C ILE A 238 5.78 -15.63 -1.09
N GLY A 239 5.89 -14.34 -0.80
CA GLY A 239 6.47 -13.85 0.45
C GLY A 239 5.71 -14.33 1.69
N LEU A 240 4.38 -14.39 1.64
CA LEU A 240 3.54 -14.90 2.73
C LEU A 240 3.82 -16.38 2.98
N VAL A 241 3.90 -17.20 1.92
CA VAL A 241 4.24 -18.62 2.04
C VAL A 241 5.63 -18.79 2.66
N ILE A 242 6.62 -18.01 2.20
CA ILE A 242 7.98 -18.02 2.77
C ILE A 242 7.93 -17.63 4.25
N GLY A 243 7.24 -16.53 4.59
CA GLY A 243 7.14 -16.08 5.98
C GLY A 243 6.39 -17.04 6.90
N ILE A 244 5.37 -17.76 6.41
CA ILE A 244 4.71 -18.84 7.16
C ILE A 244 5.67 -20.00 7.40
N VAL A 245 6.46 -20.39 6.39
CA VAL A 245 7.50 -21.42 6.57
C VAL A 245 8.54 -20.96 7.60
N GLU A 246 8.97 -19.70 7.55
CA GLU A 246 9.92 -19.15 8.53
C GLU A 246 9.34 -19.12 9.96
N LEU A 247 8.07 -18.74 10.12
CA LEU A 247 7.36 -18.81 11.41
C LEU A 247 7.36 -20.22 12.03
N LEU A 248 7.32 -21.25 11.19
CA LEU A 248 7.28 -22.65 11.62
C LEU A 248 8.68 -23.25 11.83
N THR A 249 9.74 -22.63 11.30
CA THR A 249 11.08 -23.24 11.23
C THR A 249 12.17 -22.47 11.97
N LYS A 250 11.99 -21.18 12.27
CA LYS A 250 13.01 -20.32 12.88
C LYS A 250 12.61 -19.84 14.28
N ASP A 251 13.61 -19.51 15.09
CA ASP A 251 13.46 -19.13 16.51
C ASP A 251 12.99 -17.68 16.76
N HIS A 252 12.63 -16.92 15.71
CA HIS A 252 12.22 -15.50 15.82
C HIS A 252 10.79 -15.24 15.31
N PRO A 253 9.75 -15.92 15.86
CA PRO A 253 8.40 -15.84 15.30
C PRO A 253 7.77 -14.44 15.42
N ALA A 254 8.10 -13.69 16.47
CA ALA A 254 7.56 -12.34 16.69
C ALA A 254 8.05 -11.37 15.60
N GLU A 255 9.34 -11.41 15.26
CA GLU A 255 9.94 -10.56 14.21
C GLU A 255 9.38 -10.89 12.83
N THR A 256 9.26 -12.19 12.49
CA THR A 256 8.67 -12.62 11.22
C THR A 256 7.20 -12.21 11.13
N PHE A 257 6.43 -12.32 12.22
CA PHE A 257 5.04 -11.89 12.25
C PHE A 257 4.90 -10.36 12.09
N ALA A 258 5.75 -9.58 12.76
CA ALA A 258 5.81 -8.14 12.57
C ALA A 258 6.14 -7.76 11.12
N ALA A 259 7.12 -8.42 10.52
CA ALA A 259 7.48 -8.23 9.11
C ALA A 259 6.32 -8.56 8.16
N LEU A 260 5.59 -9.65 8.43
CA LEU A 260 4.41 -10.05 7.64
C LEU A 260 3.33 -8.96 7.63
N PHE A 261 2.98 -8.44 8.80
CA PHE A 261 1.88 -7.49 8.96
C PHE A 261 2.26 -6.03 8.70
N LEU A 262 3.55 -5.66 8.76
CA LEU A 262 4.00 -4.28 8.52
C LEU A 262 4.66 -4.10 7.15
N GLY A 263 5.50 -5.03 6.71
CA GLY A 263 6.47 -4.79 5.64
C GLY A 263 6.58 -5.87 4.55
N LEU A 264 5.68 -6.85 4.51
CA LEU A 264 5.78 -7.97 3.56
C LEU A 264 5.82 -7.51 2.10
N PRO A 265 4.91 -6.62 1.63
CA PRO A 265 5.00 -6.10 0.27
C PRO A 265 6.29 -5.31 0.03
N ASN A 266 6.86 -4.65 1.04
CA ASN A 266 8.15 -3.99 0.89
C ASN A 266 9.22 -5.00 0.47
N LEU A 267 9.36 -6.09 1.21
CA LEU A 267 10.34 -7.15 0.92
C LEU A 267 10.04 -7.85 -0.40
N ALA A 268 8.77 -8.25 -0.62
CA ALA A 268 8.36 -8.99 -1.80
C ALA A 268 8.54 -8.18 -3.10
N TRP A 269 8.19 -6.89 -3.08
CA TRP A 269 8.32 -6.05 -4.28
C TRP A 269 9.76 -5.62 -4.53
N MET A 270 10.58 -5.42 -3.49
CA MET A 270 12.03 -5.29 -3.65
C MET A 270 12.62 -6.54 -4.29
N ALA A 271 12.21 -7.74 -3.84
CA ALA A 271 12.66 -9.00 -4.43
C ALA A 271 12.32 -9.13 -5.93
N LEU A 272 11.14 -8.65 -6.35
CA LEU A 272 10.79 -8.52 -7.77
C LEU A 272 11.77 -7.61 -8.51
N GLY A 273 11.99 -6.39 -8.01
CA GLY A 273 12.87 -5.44 -8.69
C GLY A 273 14.32 -5.93 -8.74
N ILE A 274 14.84 -6.53 -7.67
CA ILE A 274 16.18 -7.14 -7.64
C ILE A 274 16.24 -8.33 -8.61
N GLY A 275 15.23 -9.21 -8.62
CA GLY A 275 15.14 -10.35 -9.52
C GLY A 275 15.10 -9.96 -11.01
N THR A 276 14.57 -8.77 -11.33
CA THR A 276 14.63 -8.20 -12.69
C THR A 276 15.96 -7.51 -13.03
N GLY A 277 16.88 -7.40 -12.06
CA GLY A 277 18.18 -6.76 -12.24
C GLY A 277 18.27 -5.31 -11.73
N GLY A 278 17.27 -4.85 -10.98
CA GLY A 278 17.28 -3.58 -10.24
C GLY A 278 18.24 -3.58 -9.05
N ALA A 279 18.40 -2.42 -8.41
CA ALA A 279 19.28 -2.26 -7.26
C ALA A 279 18.82 -1.14 -6.32
N TRP A 280 19.14 -1.32 -5.04
CA TRP A 280 18.92 -0.35 -3.96
C TRP A 280 20.28 -0.01 -3.33
N VAL A 281 20.52 1.26 -3.03
CA VAL A 281 21.75 1.71 -2.38
C VAL A 281 21.49 1.90 -0.90
N GLY A 282 22.16 1.12 -0.06
CA GLY A 282 22.14 1.21 1.39
C GLY A 282 23.27 2.10 1.92
N HIS A 283 22.97 2.98 2.86
CA HIS A 283 23.96 3.75 3.62
C HIS A 283 23.63 3.66 5.11
N VAL A 284 24.61 3.29 5.94
CA VAL A 284 24.51 3.22 7.40
C VAL A 284 25.69 3.97 8.00
N ASP A 285 25.42 5.08 8.68
CA ASP A 285 26.48 5.92 9.22
C ASP A 285 27.08 5.40 10.54
N LYS A 286 26.30 4.72 11.42
CA LYS A 286 26.81 4.18 12.70
C LYS A 286 26.05 2.94 13.18
N ALA A 287 26.78 2.05 13.87
CA ALA A 287 26.30 0.77 14.40
C ALA A 287 25.08 0.94 15.32
N ILE A 288 24.05 0.18 15.04
CA ILE A 288 22.74 0.28 15.67
C ILE A 288 22.53 -0.94 16.54
N GLY A 289 22.21 -0.74 17.82
CA GLY A 289 21.68 -1.79 18.71
C GLY A 289 20.19 -2.06 18.51
N LEU A 290 19.69 -2.01 17.26
CA LEU A 290 18.31 -2.35 16.92
C LEU A 290 18.30 -3.76 16.31
N PRO A 291 17.28 -4.58 16.58
CA PRO A 291 17.13 -5.89 15.97
C PRO A 291 16.84 -5.72 14.47
N LEU A 292 17.90 -5.73 13.67
CA LEU A 292 17.85 -5.83 12.21
C LEU A 292 17.75 -7.32 11.85
N PRO A 293 16.95 -7.70 10.83
CA PRO A 293 16.96 -9.06 10.31
C PRO A 293 18.40 -9.49 10.00
N HIS A 294 18.80 -10.71 10.42
CA HIS A 294 20.19 -11.18 10.42
C HIS A 294 20.96 -10.99 9.09
N LEU A 295 20.26 -10.95 7.94
CA LEU A 295 20.85 -10.71 6.62
C LEU A 295 21.22 -9.24 6.36
N LEU A 296 20.51 -8.28 6.96
CA LEU A 296 20.89 -6.86 6.91
C LEU A 296 22.03 -6.56 7.90
N ASP A 297 22.04 -7.20 9.06
CA ASP A 297 23.06 -6.98 10.10
C ASP A 297 24.46 -7.45 9.64
N GLN A 298 24.56 -8.57 8.91
CA GLN A 298 25.84 -9.02 8.34
C GLN A 298 26.36 -8.14 7.20
N ILE A 299 25.47 -7.57 6.38
CA ILE A 299 25.87 -6.76 5.22
C ILE A 299 26.15 -5.30 5.62
N LEU A 300 25.50 -4.79 6.67
CA LEU A 300 25.57 -3.39 7.11
C LEU A 300 26.59 -3.11 8.23
N ARG A 301 27.18 -4.14 8.86
CA ARG A 301 28.22 -3.96 9.90
C ARG A 301 29.60 -3.54 9.36
N THR A 302 29.80 -3.45 8.05
CA THR A 302 31.03 -2.91 7.45
C THR A 302 30.77 -1.48 6.95
N HIS A 303 31.46 -0.49 7.53
CA HIS A 303 31.33 0.93 7.18
C HIS A 303 31.38 1.17 5.65
N GLY A 304 30.34 1.80 5.08
CA GLY A 304 30.33 2.30 3.69
C GLY A 304 28.99 2.19 2.96
N LYS A 305 28.84 2.93 1.85
CA LYS A 305 27.73 2.80 0.90
C LYS A 305 27.80 1.41 0.24
N ARG A 306 26.80 0.55 0.43
CA ARG A 306 26.70 -0.74 -0.26
C ARG A 306 25.45 -0.82 -1.11
N THR A 307 25.62 -1.26 -2.34
CA THR A 307 24.52 -1.51 -3.27
C THR A 307 23.97 -2.90 -3.02
N LEU A 308 22.70 -2.99 -2.62
CA LEU A 308 21.93 -4.23 -2.66
C LEU A 308 21.48 -4.47 -4.10
N ASP A 309 22.20 -5.36 -4.78
CA ASP A 309 21.83 -5.87 -6.09
C ASP A 309 21.92 -7.41 -6.13
N LEU A 310 21.53 -7.99 -7.26
CA LEU A 310 21.55 -9.44 -7.44
C LEU A 310 22.96 -10.02 -7.26
N GLY A 311 24.00 -9.31 -7.71
CA GLY A 311 25.40 -9.74 -7.60
C GLY A 311 25.81 -9.86 -6.13
N SER A 312 25.60 -8.81 -5.35
CA SER A 312 25.89 -8.81 -3.91
C SER A 312 25.09 -9.86 -3.14
N LEU A 313 23.84 -10.15 -3.53
CA LEU A 313 23.07 -11.25 -2.92
C LEU A 313 23.63 -12.62 -3.29
N THR A 314 24.02 -12.84 -4.55
CA THR A 314 24.57 -14.13 -5.00
C THR A 314 25.95 -14.45 -4.44
N GLU A 315 26.73 -13.42 -4.08
CA GLU A 315 28.01 -13.59 -3.36
C GLU A 315 27.82 -14.15 -1.95
N HIS A 316 26.67 -13.85 -1.32
CA HIS A 316 26.33 -14.34 0.01
C HIS A 316 25.50 -15.64 -0.02
N ASP A 317 24.53 -15.73 -0.92
CA ASP A 317 23.64 -16.88 -1.08
C ASP A 317 23.33 -17.15 -2.56
N GLY A 318 23.82 -18.28 -3.07
CA GLY A 318 23.57 -18.73 -4.44
C GLY A 318 22.09 -18.93 -4.77
N ARG A 319 21.21 -19.06 -3.77
CA ARG A 319 19.75 -19.14 -3.95
C ARG A 319 19.16 -17.84 -4.47
N ALA A 320 19.86 -16.72 -4.40
CA ALA A 320 19.41 -15.45 -4.97
C ALA A 320 19.14 -15.53 -6.49
N TRP A 321 19.77 -16.47 -7.21
CA TRP A 321 19.42 -16.75 -8.62
C TRP A 321 17.98 -17.18 -8.83
N LEU A 322 17.33 -17.77 -7.81
CA LEU A 322 15.91 -18.11 -7.87
C LEU A 322 15.04 -16.87 -8.04
N LEU A 323 15.47 -15.69 -7.58
CA LEU A 323 14.71 -14.44 -7.77
C LEU A 323 14.53 -14.13 -9.26
N VAL A 324 15.55 -14.38 -10.08
CA VAL A 324 15.50 -14.19 -11.53
C VAL A 324 14.55 -15.19 -12.17
N ALA A 325 14.63 -16.46 -11.77
CA ALA A 325 13.75 -17.52 -12.28
C ALA A 325 12.27 -17.25 -11.94
N VAL A 326 11.99 -16.88 -10.69
CA VAL A 326 10.64 -16.50 -10.23
C VAL A 326 10.14 -15.27 -10.98
N ALA A 327 10.96 -14.23 -11.13
CA ALA A 327 10.58 -13.04 -11.89
C ALA A 327 10.23 -13.38 -13.34
N ALA A 328 11.07 -14.18 -14.02
CA ALA A 328 10.82 -14.61 -15.39
C ALA A 328 9.49 -15.37 -15.53
N VAL A 329 9.23 -16.34 -14.65
CA VAL A 329 7.99 -17.14 -14.68
C VAL A 329 6.77 -16.27 -14.42
N VAL A 330 6.78 -15.47 -13.34
CA VAL A 330 5.64 -14.63 -12.98
C VAL A 330 5.35 -13.59 -14.07
N LEU A 331 6.38 -12.95 -14.64
CA LEU A 331 6.22 -11.97 -15.71
C LEU A 331 5.72 -12.59 -17.02
N LEU A 332 6.16 -13.80 -17.37
CA LEU A 332 5.63 -14.54 -18.53
C LEU A 332 4.16 -14.90 -18.36
N VAL A 333 3.78 -15.40 -17.17
CA VAL A 333 2.36 -15.68 -16.85
C VAL A 333 1.54 -14.37 -16.90
N ALA A 334 2.06 -13.28 -16.32
CA ALA A 334 1.40 -11.98 -16.36
C ALA A 334 1.21 -11.48 -17.80
N ALA A 335 2.24 -11.52 -18.63
CA ALA A 335 2.17 -11.14 -20.04
C ALA A 335 1.17 -11.99 -20.83
N PHE A 336 1.16 -13.31 -20.61
CA PHE A 336 0.19 -14.21 -21.22
C PHE A 336 -1.25 -13.87 -20.81
N THR A 337 -1.50 -13.64 -19.52
CA THR A 337 -2.84 -13.25 -19.04
C THR A 337 -3.29 -11.90 -19.58
N ALA A 338 -2.38 -10.94 -19.75
CA ALA A 338 -2.67 -9.66 -20.38
C ALA A 338 -3.03 -9.83 -21.86
N ALA A 339 -2.31 -10.69 -22.60
CA ALA A 339 -2.53 -10.96 -24.01
C ALA A 339 -3.88 -11.67 -24.26
N VAL A 340 -4.20 -12.72 -23.49
CA VAL A 340 -5.50 -13.44 -23.60
C VAL A 340 -6.69 -12.53 -23.27
N ARG A 341 -6.49 -11.53 -22.40
CA ARG A 341 -7.54 -10.59 -22.00
C ARG A 341 -7.68 -9.37 -22.91
N SER A 342 -6.79 -9.23 -23.89
CA SER A 342 -6.81 -8.14 -24.87
C SER A 342 -7.71 -8.48 -26.06
N PRO A 343 -8.24 -7.47 -26.78
CA PRO A 343 -9.03 -7.67 -28.00
C PRO A 343 -8.26 -8.46 -29.06
N ALA A 344 -9.00 -9.26 -29.85
CA ALA A 344 -8.43 -10.09 -30.92
C ALA A 344 -7.66 -9.25 -31.96
N ARG A 345 -6.67 -9.88 -32.62
CA ARG A 345 -5.91 -9.33 -33.77
C ARG A 345 -5.00 -8.13 -33.49
N ARG A 346 -4.53 -7.93 -32.25
CA ARG A 346 -3.45 -6.97 -31.97
C ARG A 346 -2.07 -7.56 -32.29
N PRO A 347 -1.15 -6.79 -32.91
CA PRO A 347 0.17 -7.28 -33.23
C PRO A 347 1.02 -7.50 -31.96
N ALA A 348 1.89 -8.52 -31.98
CA ALA A 348 2.70 -8.90 -30.81
C ALA A 348 3.60 -7.78 -30.28
N TRP A 349 4.11 -6.91 -31.16
CA TRP A 349 4.94 -5.77 -30.75
C TRP A 349 4.18 -4.78 -29.86
N ARG A 350 2.86 -4.64 -30.05
CA ARG A 350 2.05 -3.74 -29.22
C ARG A 350 1.87 -4.30 -27.81
N HIS A 351 1.70 -5.62 -27.66
CA HIS A 351 1.70 -6.26 -26.34
C HIS A 351 3.05 -6.13 -25.64
N ALA A 352 4.15 -6.24 -26.39
CA ALA A 352 5.49 -6.01 -25.87
C ALA A 352 5.65 -4.57 -25.33
N VAL A 353 5.24 -3.56 -26.09
CA VAL A 353 5.32 -2.15 -25.67
C VAL A 353 4.39 -1.85 -24.48
N GLU A 354 3.14 -2.32 -24.53
CA GLU A 354 2.17 -2.13 -23.43
C GLU A 354 2.69 -2.78 -22.12
N MET A 355 3.28 -3.97 -22.21
CA MET A 355 3.91 -4.65 -21.08
C MET A 355 5.18 -3.97 -20.59
N ALA A 356 6.03 -3.48 -21.50
CA ALA A 356 7.24 -2.72 -21.17
C ALA A 356 6.91 -1.45 -20.38
N VAL A 357 5.97 -0.64 -20.87
CA VAL A 357 5.55 0.58 -20.18
C VAL A 357 4.90 0.25 -18.85
N ALA A 358 4.02 -0.77 -18.78
CA ALA A 358 3.37 -1.16 -17.54
C ALA A 358 4.36 -1.67 -16.49
N LEU A 359 5.33 -2.51 -16.87
CA LEU A 359 6.34 -3.03 -15.95
C LEU A 359 7.29 -1.92 -15.50
N ALA A 360 7.71 -1.03 -16.39
CA ALA A 360 8.55 0.11 -16.05
C ALA A 360 7.87 1.05 -15.03
N LEU A 361 6.59 1.39 -15.25
CA LEU A 361 5.81 2.18 -14.30
C LEU A 361 5.58 1.45 -12.97
N THR A 362 5.41 0.12 -13.02
CA THR A 362 5.27 -0.71 -11.83
C THR A 362 6.55 -0.73 -11.01
N LEU A 363 7.71 -0.94 -11.63
CA LEU A 363 9.00 -0.94 -10.93
C LEU A 363 9.39 0.46 -10.44
N LEU A 364 9.00 1.52 -11.15
CA LEU A 364 9.13 2.90 -10.67
C LEU A 364 8.30 3.10 -9.39
N ALA A 365 7.03 2.69 -9.40
CA ALA A 365 6.16 2.77 -8.24
C ALA A 365 6.70 1.93 -7.08
N VAL A 366 7.16 0.71 -7.33
CA VAL A 366 7.81 -0.16 -6.34
C VAL A 366 9.03 0.53 -5.74
N GLY A 367 9.92 1.11 -6.55
CA GLY A 367 11.08 1.84 -6.06
C GLY A 367 10.67 2.96 -5.11
N LEU A 368 9.74 3.82 -5.54
CA LEU A 368 9.25 4.94 -4.72
C LEU A 368 8.58 4.49 -3.41
N LEU A 369 7.79 3.42 -3.45
CA LEU A 369 7.05 2.90 -2.30
C LEU A 369 7.93 2.11 -1.32
N THR A 370 9.06 1.56 -1.79
CA THR A 370 9.99 0.76 -0.99
C THR A 370 11.23 1.53 -0.54
N ARG A 371 11.26 2.85 -0.77
CA ARG A 371 12.28 3.71 -0.19
C ARG A 371 12.17 3.64 1.33
N ILE A 372 13.31 3.46 1.99
CA ILE A 372 13.41 3.45 3.44
C ILE A 372 14.38 4.59 3.79
N SER A 373 13.91 5.54 4.58
CA SER A 373 14.78 6.56 5.17
C SER A 373 14.48 6.67 6.65
N ALA A 374 15.45 6.30 7.47
CA ALA A 374 15.38 6.44 8.91
C ALA A 374 16.48 7.41 9.33
N ARG A 375 16.08 8.59 9.79
CA ARG A 375 16.98 9.60 10.34
C ARG A 375 16.64 9.82 11.81
N TYR A 376 17.63 9.62 12.65
CA TYR A 376 17.57 9.90 14.07
C TYR A 376 18.68 10.88 14.40
N GLY A 377 18.32 12.06 14.89
CA GLY A 377 19.25 13.13 15.22
C GLY A 377 18.90 13.80 16.54
N LEU A 378 19.92 14.00 17.38
CA LEU A 378 19.88 14.93 18.51
C LEU A 378 20.60 16.18 18.06
N SER A 379 19.84 17.23 17.74
CA SER A 379 20.40 18.56 17.50
C SER A 379 20.58 19.27 18.83
N LEU A 380 21.81 19.27 19.34
CA LEU A 380 22.23 20.22 20.37
C LEU A 380 22.50 21.57 19.70
N MET A 381 21.87 22.64 20.18
CA MET A 381 22.04 23.99 19.61
C MET A 381 23.53 24.33 19.47
N GLY A 382 24.03 24.35 18.23
CA GLY A 382 25.39 24.78 17.88
C GLY A 382 26.47 23.69 17.83
N LEU A 383 26.16 22.42 18.11
CA LEU A 383 27.15 21.33 18.22
C LEU A 383 26.89 20.14 17.26
N GLY A 384 26.38 20.40 16.05
CA GLY A 384 26.20 19.37 15.02
C GLY A 384 25.20 18.26 15.38
N ASP A 385 24.85 17.44 14.38
CA ASP A 385 23.85 16.37 14.55
C ASP A 385 24.52 15.11 15.15
N LEU A 386 24.18 14.80 16.39
CA LEU A 386 24.59 13.55 17.04
C LEU A 386 23.54 12.48 16.71
N GLY A 387 23.62 11.95 15.49
CA GLY A 387 22.60 11.10 14.91
C GLY A 387 23.15 9.96 14.04
N GLY A 388 22.33 8.92 13.87
CA GLY A 388 22.58 7.82 12.93
C GLY A 388 21.57 7.88 11.79
N GLN A 389 22.04 7.70 10.56
CA GLN A 389 21.20 7.65 9.37
C GLN A 389 21.26 6.26 8.75
N ILE A 390 20.08 5.68 8.47
CA ILE A 390 19.91 4.54 7.58
C ILE A 390 19.12 5.02 6.37
N THR A 391 19.68 4.88 5.18
CA THR A 391 18.92 5.07 3.95
C THR A 391 19.04 3.86 3.05
N LEU A 392 17.93 3.51 2.43
CA LEU A 392 17.87 2.56 1.33
C LEU A 392 17.15 3.23 0.16
N GLU A 393 17.93 3.63 -0.83
CA GLU A 393 17.43 4.39 -1.97
C GLU A 393 17.42 3.54 -3.25
N PRO A 394 16.27 3.44 -3.95
CA PRO A 394 16.20 2.70 -5.21
C PRO A 394 16.96 3.42 -6.33
N GLN A 395 17.65 2.67 -7.18
CA GLN A 395 18.18 3.20 -8.44
C GLN A 395 17.06 3.26 -9.49
N LEU A 396 16.25 4.33 -9.44
CA LEU A 396 15.02 4.45 -10.24
C LEU A 396 15.24 4.30 -11.75
N LEU A 397 16.30 4.90 -12.29
CA LEU A 397 16.62 4.78 -13.72
C LEU A 397 16.95 3.34 -14.12
N ARG A 398 17.70 2.62 -13.27
CA ARG A 398 18.00 1.21 -13.47
C ARG A 398 16.72 0.37 -13.43
N LEU A 399 15.85 0.59 -12.45
CA LEU A 399 14.55 -0.09 -12.32
C LEU A 399 13.66 0.12 -13.55
N VAL A 400 13.56 1.35 -14.04
CA VAL A 400 12.79 1.67 -15.26
C VAL A 400 13.42 0.99 -16.47
N GLY A 401 14.74 1.06 -16.64
CA GLY A 401 15.45 0.45 -17.76
C GLY A 401 15.28 -1.06 -17.82
N VAL A 402 15.47 -1.77 -16.70
CA VAL A 402 15.26 -3.22 -16.64
C VAL A 402 13.78 -3.58 -16.81
N GLY A 403 12.86 -2.77 -16.30
CA GLY A 403 11.43 -2.95 -16.51
C GLY A 403 11.01 -2.87 -17.98
N LEU A 404 11.57 -1.90 -18.71
CA LEU A 404 11.36 -1.79 -20.16
C LEU A 404 11.90 -3.04 -20.89
N ALA A 405 13.12 -3.46 -20.59
CA ALA A 405 13.75 -4.60 -21.23
C ALA A 405 12.97 -5.91 -20.97
N TRP A 406 12.69 -6.22 -19.70
CA TRP A 406 11.91 -7.41 -19.33
C TRP A 406 10.50 -7.38 -19.89
N GLY A 407 9.83 -6.22 -19.88
CA GLY A 407 8.47 -6.12 -20.39
C GLY A 407 8.39 -6.26 -21.91
N LEU A 408 9.40 -5.80 -22.67
CA LEU A 408 9.49 -6.05 -24.10
C LEU A 408 9.63 -7.56 -24.39
N VAL A 409 10.57 -8.22 -23.71
CA VAL A 409 10.84 -9.65 -23.91
C VAL A 409 9.64 -10.50 -23.50
N THR A 410 9.15 -10.33 -22.27
CA THR A 410 8.04 -11.12 -21.73
C THR A 410 6.73 -10.81 -22.42
N GLY A 411 6.47 -9.55 -22.77
CA GLY A 411 5.28 -9.14 -23.53
C GLY A 411 5.26 -9.73 -24.94
N PHE A 412 6.41 -9.79 -25.62
CA PHE A 412 6.51 -10.46 -26.92
C PHE A 412 6.30 -11.97 -26.77
N LEU A 413 7.08 -12.64 -25.90
CA LEU A 413 7.03 -14.09 -25.71
C LEU A 413 5.66 -14.57 -25.19
N GLY A 414 5.06 -13.86 -24.24
CA GLY A 414 3.74 -14.17 -23.68
C GLY A 414 2.61 -14.00 -24.69
N SER A 415 2.79 -13.15 -25.72
CA SER A 415 1.78 -12.96 -26.78
C SER A 415 1.76 -14.08 -27.83
N LEU A 416 2.86 -14.83 -28.01
CA LEU A 416 2.96 -15.90 -29.01
C LEU A 416 1.97 -17.05 -28.76
N PRO A 417 1.91 -17.65 -27.55
CA PRO A 417 0.93 -18.71 -27.26
C PRO A 417 -0.50 -18.16 -27.18
N ALA A 418 -0.69 -16.89 -26.81
CA ALA A 418 -2.01 -16.28 -26.72
C ALA A 418 -2.75 -16.23 -28.07
N ARG A 419 -2.03 -16.17 -29.20
CA ARG A 419 -2.61 -16.21 -30.56
C ARG A 419 -3.41 -17.48 -30.86
N ARG A 420 -3.17 -18.57 -30.12
CA ARG A 420 -3.85 -19.86 -30.31
C ARG A 420 -5.08 -20.02 -29.41
N VAL A 421 -5.36 -19.04 -28.56
CA VAL A 421 -6.45 -19.08 -27.57
C VAL A 421 -7.57 -18.16 -28.04
N ARG A 422 -8.82 -18.56 -27.82
CA ARG A 422 -9.99 -17.75 -28.19
C ARG A 422 -9.98 -16.41 -27.46
N HIS A 423 -10.15 -15.34 -28.21
CA HIS A 423 -10.21 -13.98 -27.68
C HIS A 423 -11.66 -13.55 -27.39
N PRO A 424 -11.91 -12.70 -26.37
CA PRO A 424 -13.23 -12.14 -26.16
C PRO A 424 -13.70 -11.33 -27.38
N GLY A 425 -14.83 -11.71 -27.96
CA GLY A 425 -15.44 -11.04 -29.13
C GLY A 425 -15.21 -11.72 -30.49
N GLU A 426 -14.57 -12.89 -30.54
CA GLU A 426 -14.56 -13.72 -31.75
C GLU A 426 -15.95 -14.32 -31.98
N VAL A 427 -16.65 -13.80 -33.00
CA VAL A 427 -17.80 -14.48 -33.58
C VAL A 427 -17.24 -15.58 -34.47
N GLN A 428 -17.65 -16.82 -34.21
CA GLN A 428 -17.33 -17.96 -35.05
C GLN A 428 -18.03 -17.71 -36.40
N GLU A 429 -17.28 -17.45 -37.47
CA GLU A 429 -17.89 -17.53 -38.81
C GLU A 429 -18.32 -19.00 -39.02
N PRO A 430 -19.57 -19.22 -39.45
CA PRO A 430 -20.19 -20.55 -39.53
C PRO A 430 -19.52 -21.47 -40.56
#